data_AF-A0A535B6P2-F1
#
_entry.id   AF-A0A535B6P2-F1
#
_cell.length_a   1.000
_cell.length_b   1.000
_cell.length_c   1.000
_cell.angle_alpha   90.00
_cell.angle_beta   90.00
_cell.angle_gamma   90.00
#
_symmetry.space_group_name_H-M   'P 1'
#
loop_
_entity.id
_entity.type
_entity.pdbx_description
1 polymer ?
#
loop_
_entity_poly.entity_id
_entity_poly.type
_entity_poly.pdbx_seq_one_letter_code
_entity_poly.pdbx_strand_id
1 'polypeptide(L)' 'MPTLDLRFAFDEKGIKNFAPSLVGQMMTYWEDDRRLARGRVTAAEVKRDRYGNPYVEVELEPAAAPA' A
#
# COMPACT_ATOMS: atom_id res chain seq x y z
N MET A 1 13.50 1.84 0.27
CA MET A 1 12.11 2.35 0.17
C MET A 1 11.25 1.41 1.00
N PRO A 2 10.38 1.90 1.89
CA PRO A 2 9.46 1.04 2.63
C PRO A 2 8.46 0.35 1.68
N THR A 3 8.35 -0.97 1.81
CA THR A 3 7.33 -1.79 1.14
C THR A 3 6.29 -2.16 2.20
N LEU A 4 5.01 -1.95 1.89
CA LEU A 4 3.90 -2.19 2.81
C LEU A 4 2.84 -3.06 2.16
N ASP A 5 2.39 -4.08 2.88
CA ASP A 5 1.28 -4.92 2.48
C ASP A 5 -0.05 -4.34 2.97
N LEU A 6 -0.90 -3.92 2.04
CA LEU A 6 -2.24 -3.44 2.33
C LEU A 6 -3.27 -4.54 2.03
N ARG A 7 -4.04 -4.88 3.06
CA ARG A 7 -5.14 -5.85 2.94
C ARG A 7 -6.46 -5.11 2.92
N PHE A 8 -7.14 -5.20 1.78
CA PHE A 8 -8.47 -4.62 1.60
C PHE A 8 -9.50 -5.74 1.43
N ALA A 9 -10.67 -5.56 2.04
CA ALA A 9 -11.81 -6.44 1.80
C ALA A 9 -12.46 -6.09 0.45
N PHE A 10 -11.87 -6.54 -0.65
CA PHE A 10 -12.44 -6.45 -2.00
C PHE A 10 -12.68 -7.84 -2.57
N ASP A 11 -13.65 -7.95 -3.47
CA ASP A 11 -13.71 -9.10 -4.39
C ASP A 11 -12.51 -9.08 -5.36
N GLU A 12 -12.19 -10.22 -5.96
CA GLU A 12 -11.00 -10.38 -6.80
C GLU A 12 -11.02 -9.47 -8.06
N LYS A 13 -12.20 -8.99 -8.50
CA LYS A 13 -12.31 -8.05 -9.62
C LYS A 13 -12.09 -6.61 -9.16
N GLY A 14 -12.62 -6.25 -8.00
CA GLY A 14 -12.46 -4.94 -7.39
C GLY A 14 -11.00 -4.63 -7.08
N ILE A 15 -10.25 -5.61 -6.56
CA ILE A 15 -8.85 -5.39 -6.17
C ILE A 15 -7.92 -5.13 -7.37
N LYS A 16 -8.17 -5.77 -8.52
CA LYS A 16 -7.39 -5.57 -9.75
C LYS A 16 -7.60 -4.20 -10.38
N ASN A 17 -8.81 -3.66 -10.26
CA ASN A 17 -9.11 -2.30 -10.72
C ASN A 17 -8.61 -1.24 -9.73
N PHE A 18 -8.57 -1.59 -8.44
CA PHE A 18 -8.18 -0.67 -7.38
C PHE A 18 -6.66 -0.46 -7.31
N ALA A 19 -5.84 -1.51 -7.42
CA ALA A 19 -4.40 -1.41 -7.25
C ALA A 19 -3.73 -0.35 -8.14
N PRO A 20 -4.01 -0.24 -9.45
CA PRO A 20 -3.45 0.82 -10.28
C PRO A 20 -3.80 2.24 -9.83
N SER A 21 -4.97 2.43 -9.20
CA SER A 21 -5.42 3.76 -8.73
C SER A 21 -4.67 4.26 -7.49
N LEU A 22 -3.93 3.39 -6.80
CA LEU A 22 -3.11 3.75 -5.65
C LEU A 22 -1.82 4.46 -6.05
N VAL A 23 -1.26 4.15 -7.23
CA VAL A 23 0.01 4.71 -7.69
C VAL A 23 -0.11 6.23 -7.79
N GLY A 24 0.81 6.94 -7.13
CA GLY A 24 0.84 8.38 -7.02
C GLY A 24 0.02 8.97 -5.87
N GLN A 25 -0.80 8.19 -5.17
CA GLN A 25 -1.53 8.66 -4.00
C GLN A 25 -0.61 8.81 -2.78
N MET A 26 -0.96 9.75 -1.91
CA MET A 26 -0.31 9.93 -0.62
C MET A 26 -1.01 9.10 0.45
N MET A 27 -0.30 8.14 1.03
CA MET A 27 -0.80 7.28 2.10
C MET A 27 -0.13 7.57 3.43
N THR A 28 -0.88 7.40 4.50
CA THR A 28 -0.39 7.47 5.87
C THR A 28 -0.20 6.04 6.39
N TYR A 29 0.95 5.76 6.99
CA TYR A 29 1.30 4.43 7.48
C TYR A 29 2.03 4.51 8.82
N TRP A 30 2.09 3.39 9.53
CA TRP A 30 2.87 3.26 10.75
C TRP A 30 4.27 2.74 10.41
N GLU A 31 5.28 3.51 10.78
CA GLU A 31 6.69 3.10 10.79
C GLU A 31 7.03 2.60 12.20
N ASP A 32 7.53 1.36 12.28
CA ASP A 32 7.94 0.68 13.52
C ASP A 32 6.90 0.69 14.66
N ASP A 33 5.60 0.66 14.34
CA ASP A 33 4.47 0.76 15.29
C ASP A 33 4.49 1.98 16.23
N ARG A 34 5.35 2.97 15.94
CA ARG A 34 5.64 4.10 16.83
C ARG A 34 5.42 5.45 16.18
N ARG A 35 5.57 5.53 14.85
CA ARG A 35 5.51 6.80 14.13
C ARG A 35 4.51 6.72 12.99
N LEU A 36 3.54 7.63 13.02
CA LEU A 36 2.68 7.86 11.87
C LEU A 36 3.46 8.67 10.83
N ALA A 37 3.75 8.04 9.69
CA ALA A 37 4.48 8.62 8.57
C ALA A 37 3.57 8.76 7.36
N ARG A 38 4.01 9.56 6.37
CA ARG A 38 3.31 9.73 5.10
C ARG A 38 4.25 9.40 3.95
N GLY A 39 3.75 8.76 2.91
CA GLY A 39 4.52 8.39 1.73
C GLY A 39 3.67 8.40 0.46
N ARG A 40 4.32 8.64 -0.68
CA ARG A 40 3.72 8.53 -2.00
C ARG A 40 3.84 7.10 -2.48
N VAL A 41 2.75 6.50 -2.94
CA VAL A 41 2.80 5.16 -3.54
C VAL A 41 3.51 5.25 -4.89
N THR A 42 4.58 4.49 -5.07
CA THR A 42 5.36 4.43 -6.32
C THR A 42 5.01 3.20 -7.14
N ALA A 43 4.62 2.10 -6.49
CA ALA A 43 4.16 0.87 -7.12
C ALA A 43 3.04 0.23 -6.30
N ALA A 44 2.15 -0.51 -6.97
CA ALA A 44 1.08 -1.26 -6.34
C ALA A 44 0.81 -2.55 -7.12
N GLU A 45 0.91 -3.70 -6.46
CA GLU A 45 0.77 -5.03 -7.07
C GLU A 45 -0.27 -5.88 -6.33
N VAL A 46 -1.12 -6.59 -7.08
CA VAL A 46 -2.04 -7.56 -6.50
C VAL A 46 -1.32 -8.89 -6.31
N LYS A 47 -1.19 -9.32 -5.06
CA LYS A 47 -0.60 -10.62 -4.67
C LYS A 47 -1.63 -11.49 -3.96
N ARG A 48 -1.27 -12.75 -3.69
CA ARG A 48 -2.10 -13.72 -2.95
C ARG A 48 -1.34 -14.21 -1.73
N ASP A 49 -2.03 -14.33 -0.61
CA ASP A 49 -1.44 -14.87 0.61
C ASP A 49 -1.36 -16.41 0.57
N ARG A 50 -0.84 -17.02 1.64
CA ARG A 50 -0.72 -18.49 1.77
C ARG A 50 -2.08 -19.22 1.67
N TYR A 51 -3.17 -18.53 1.95
CA TYR A 51 -4.54 -19.07 1.93
C TYR A 51 -5.28 -18.73 0.63
N GLY A 52 -4.63 -18.03 -0.31
CA GLY A 52 -5.20 -17.64 -1.60
C GLY A 52 -6.00 -16.34 -1.55
N ASN A 53 -6.05 -15.62 -0.41
CA ASN A 53 -6.74 -14.34 -0.33
C ASN A 53 -5.94 -13.27 -1.07
N PRO A 54 -6.58 -12.47 -1.94
CA PRO A 54 -5.89 -11.41 -2.64
C PRO A 54 -5.61 -10.23 -1.70
N TYR A 55 -4.44 -9.60 -1.85
CA TYR A 55 -4.05 -8.36 -1.17
C TYR A 55 -3.26 -7.46 -2.13
N VAL A 56 -3.08 -6.19 -1.76
CA VAL A 56 -2.26 -5.25 -2.55
C VAL A 56 -0.98 -4.95 -1.78
N GLU A 57 0.17 -5.27 -2.37
CA GLU A 57 1.46 -4.81 -1.88
C GLU A 57 1.76 -3.45 -2.52
N VAL A 58 2.20 -2.47 -1.73
CA VAL A 58 2.57 -1.14 -2.21
C VAL A 58 4.00 -0.79 -1.83
N GLU A 59 4.69 -0.12 -2.75
CA GLU A 59 5.95 0.54 -2.45
C GLU A 59 5.69 2.02 -2.18
N LEU A 60 6.32 2.55 -1.13
CA LEU A 60 6.13 3.92 -0.70
C LEU A 60 7.46 4.68 -0.73
N GLU A 61 7.42 5.87 -1.32
CA GLU A 61 8.46 6.87 -1.20
C GLU A 61 8.10 7.83 -0.05
N PRO A 62 8.91 7.93 1.03
CA PRO A 62 8.59 8.76 2.19
C PRO A 62 8.44 10.23 1.79
N ALA A 63 7.34 10.85 2.20
CA ALA A 63 7.22 12.30 2.13
C ALA A 63 8.07 12.88 3.26
N ALA A 64 9.03 13.75 2.91
CA ALA A 64 9.80 14.48 3.92
C ALA A 64 8.83 15.14 4.90
N ALA A 65 8.98 14.84 6.20
CA ALA A 65 8.15 15.47 7.22
C ALA A 65 8.35 16.99 7.12
N PRO A 66 7.27 17.80 7.13
CA PRO A 66 7.43 19.24 7.30
C PRO A 66 8.17 19.46 8.63
N ALA A 67 9.24 20.25 8.56
CA ALA A 67 10.10 20.61 9.69
C ALA A 67 9.33 21.38 10.78
#